data_AF-A0ABD5RU76-F1
#
_entry.id   AF-A0ABD5RU76-F1
#
_cell.length_a   1.000
_cell.length_b   1.000
_cell.length_c   1.000
_cell.angle_alpha   90.00
_cell.angle_beta   90.00
_cell.angle_gamma   90.00
#
_symmetry.space_group_name_H-M   'P 1'
#
loop_
_entity.id
_entity.type
_entity.pdbx_description
1 polymer ?
#
loop_
_entity_poly.entity_id
_entity_poly.type
_entity_poly.pdbx_seq_one_letter_code
_entity_poly.pdbx_strand_id
1 'polypeptide(L)'
;MPLDDSLRDAVNDVRLQAEELFPEHGNLTYVIGKIVLPTHLLADGHDHQTNTPFDFEGMLKLAIYRRVTGMSQEAISDQLENWPYLQQRFGLDGAPSQETISYTKRHRFEDLDTRHFLRAVADEFAELTEEHDSTYSPDQPPDSDPSPEEVAASGEPIHHYVDRHAKHVITGAQNEVWPVLDTGRADNTKHADRRVWEHQTAMSLSKRAGTHSVFRTFNKFRRDALHHDTHLYAVQMLGLPDDHDYDLSEYPGARLPTPDWRDVASSVTNQFNAAVDRQMTNIAPTALFTEPVVAALDTTHDPFNVSPWKDEEDIEPEDDRIAVGRDTGRTKVPKDDYPEMVNGGEDSHTYQYEYATLTVVGRNAPIVLAVEPVRHDSTWEGEEGETVSWAEVVDRLLTQARKHVDIQLVMADRAFDGHAVGHVIDQYHGVNYLIPKKKNATVGGENVADKLSDVKEDMTLRSRVERDASLYLTSDTPYVDVADDPTVGEDGYSHDASFLYVPAEDEDWAVDEDNEYAVFVTNADDVSPMEAIGLSDEYSKRWDIEIEYKMVKPLLPSIRSTDYRMRFFTFAYSLLLYNLWRMVDHSLKTLVSEVYDEYGRGPHEERLDPLLTLADLHMTVVALMLLPDGVDPPF
;
A
#
# COMPACT_ATOMS: atom_id res chain seq x y z
N MET A 1 38.31 14.00 22.23
CA MET A 1 39.53 14.02 21.38
C MET A 1 39.04 14.02 19.94
N PRO A 2 39.74 14.58 18.94
CA PRO A 2 39.38 14.25 17.56
C PRO A 2 39.47 12.74 17.37
N LEU A 3 38.50 12.15 16.65
CA LEU A 3 38.51 10.73 16.27
C LEU A 3 39.86 10.39 15.62
N ASP A 4 40.40 9.20 15.90
CA ASP A 4 41.53 8.66 15.15
C ASP A 4 41.14 8.49 13.66
N ASP A 5 42.10 8.53 12.76
CA ASP A 5 41.86 8.52 11.31
C ASP A 5 41.09 7.26 10.88
N SER A 6 41.32 6.10 11.51
CA SER A 6 40.57 4.86 11.25
C SER A 6 39.09 4.96 11.62
N LEU A 7 38.73 5.70 12.67
CA LEU A 7 37.34 5.89 13.07
C LEU A 7 36.64 6.94 12.21
N ARG A 8 37.38 7.92 11.67
CA ARG A 8 36.80 8.85 10.69
C ARG A 8 36.50 8.16 9.38
N ASP A 9 37.39 7.29 8.92
CA ASP A 9 37.15 6.47 7.72
C ASP A 9 35.92 5.58 7.93
N ALA A 10 35.80 4.94 9.10
CA ALA A 10 34.63 4.17 9.48
C ALA A 10 33.31 4.99 9.53
N VAL A 11 33.34 6.25 10.00
CA VAL A 11 32.17 7.13 9.95
C VAL A 11 31.79 7.45 8.50
N ASN A 12 32.78 7.73 7.63
CA ASN A 12 32.54 7.97 6.21
C ASN A 12 31.99 6.74 5.50
N ASP A 13 32.48 5.53 5.80
CA ASP A 13 31.97 4.30 5.22
C ASP A 13 30.50 4.04 5.63
N VAL A 14 30.14 4.32 6.88
CA VAL A 14 28.75 4.23 7.36
C VAL A 14 27.87 5.30 6.71
N ARG A 15 28.40 6.52 6.53
CA ARG A 15 27.72 7.60 5.80
C ARG A 15 27.47 7.22 4.34
N LEU A 16 28.45 6.65 3.64
CA LEU A 16 28.30 6.23 2.24
C LEU A 16 27.25 5.11 2.09
N GLN A 17 27.24 4.12 3.00
CA GLN A 17 26.16 3.12 3.05
C GLN A 17 24.80 3.79 3.25
N ALA A 18 24.72 4.77 4.15
CA ALA A 18 23.49 5.50 4.39
C ALA A 18 23.06 6.31 3.16
N GLU A 19 23.97 7.03 2.51
CA GLU A 19 23.72 7.80 1.28
C GLU A 19 23.24 6.92 0.11
N GLU A 20 23.66 5.67 0.04
CA GLU A 20 23.17 4.70 -0.95
C GLU A 20 21.74 4.22 -0.61
N LEU A 21 21.47 3.95 0.68
CA LEU A 21 20.19 3.43 1.15
C LEU A 21 19.09 4.48 1.29
N PHE A 22 19.42 5.74 1.58
CA PHE A 22 18.43 6.82 1.81
C PHE A 22 17.59 7.15 0.56
N PRO A 23 18.16 7.31 -0.65
CA PRO A 23 17.40 7.55 -1.87
C PRO A 23 16.44 6.41 -2.25
N GLU A 24 16.78 5.17 -1.89
CA GLU A 24 15.97 4.00 -2.23
C GLU A 24 14.88 3.70 -1.19
N HIS A 25 15.07 4.11 0.07
CA HIS A 25 14.24 3.63 1.18
C HIS A 25 13.73 4.72 2.14
N GLY A 26 14.29 5.93 2.13
CA GLY A 26 13.82 7.13 2.84
C GLY A 26 13.72 7.07 4.37
N ASN A 27 13.76 5.88 4.99
CA ASN A 27 13.41 5.69 6.39
C ASN A 27 14.63 5.41 7.28
N LEU A 28 14.77 6.24 8.31
CA LEU A 28 15.85 6.19 9.29
C LEU A 28 16.05 4.81 9.94
N THR A 29 14.97 4.13 10.32
CA THR A 29 15.06 2.82 10.99
C THR A 29 15.52 1.74 10.03
N TYR A 30 15.06 1.77 8.76
CA TYR A 30 15.52 0.84 7.72
C TYR A 30 17.02 1.01 7.46
N VAL A 31 17.46 2.25 7.23
CA VAL A 31 18.87 2.56 6.98
C VAL A 31 19.72 2.09 8.15
N ILE A 32 19.35 2.43 9.40
CA ILE A 32 20.06 1.97 10.61
C ILE A 32 20.04 0.43 10.74
N GLY A 33 18.96 -0.22 10.31
CA GLY A 33 18.85 -1.68 10.33
C GLY A 33 19.81 -2.37 9.36
N LYS A 34 19.98 -1.82 8.14
CA LYS A 34 20.78 -2.43 7.06
C LYS A 34 22.26 -2.05 7.07
N ILE A 35 22.65 -0.92 7.68
CA ILE A 35 24.07 -0.57 7.79
C ILE A 35 24.86 -1.63 8.56
N VAL A 36 26.07 -1.89 8.10
CA VAL A 36 27.05 -2.72 8.79
C VAL A 36 27.93 -1.82 9.64
N LEU A 37 27.90 -2.02 10.96
CA LEU A 37 28.70 -1.23 11.88
C LEU A 37 30.10 -1.85 12.06
N PRO A 38 31.16 -1.04 12.17
CA PRO A 38 32.53 -1.51 12.34
C PRO A 38 32.79 -1.94 13.80
N THR A 39 32.06 -2.95 14.27
CA THR A 39 32.10 -3.46 15.64
C THR A 39 33.50 -3.86 16.09
N HIS A 40 34.35 -4.33 15.16
CA HIS A 40 35.75 -4.67 15.41
C HIS A 40 36.66 -3.48 15.79
N LEU A 41 36.26 -2.25 15.47
CA LEU A 41 36.97 -1.02 15.85
C LEU A 41 36.46 -0.42 17.16
N LEU A 42 35.34 -0.94 17.68
CA LEU A 42 34.64 -0.39 18.85
C LEU A 42 34.81 -1.33 20.03
N ALA A 43 35.10 -0.76 21.20
CA ALA A 43 35.21 -1.54 22.42
C ALA A 43 33.82 -1.81 23.01
N ASP A 44 33.42 -3.09 23.07
CA ASP A 44 32.33 -3.52 23.94
C ASP A 44 32.90 -3.69 25.36
N GLY A 45 32.57 -2.76 26.26
CA GLY A 45 33.02 -2.77 27.67
C GLY A 45 32.44 -3.92 28.52
N HIS A 46 31.90 -4.95 27.88
CA HIS A 46 31.17 -6.03 28.52
C HIS A 46 32.07 -6.97 29.34
N ASP A 47 31.70 -7.20 30.59
CA ASP A 47 32.26 -8.28 31.40
C ASP A 47 31.54 -9.59 31.02
N HIS A 48 32.28 -10.57 30.50
CA HIS A 48 31.77 -11.87 30.03
C HIS A 48 31.11 -12.72 31.15
N GLN A 49 30.96 -12.19 32.36
CA GLN A 49 30.32 -12.81 33.51
C GLN A 49 28.82 -12.54 33.62
N THR A 50 28.27 -11.56 32.89
CA THR A 50 26.82 -11.26 32.89
C THR A 50 26.17 -11.66 31.56
N ASN A 51 25.21 -12.57 31.65
CA ASN A 51 24.40 -13.09 30.53
C ASN A 51 23.39 -12.00 30.10
N THR A 52 23.82 -11.03 29.30
CA THR A 52 22.93 -10.01 28.73
C THR A 52 22.37 -10.51 27.39
N PRO A 53 21.04 -10.41 27.16
CA PRO A 53 20.39 -11.01 25.99
C PRO A 53 20.61 -10.26 24.67
N PHE A 54 21.15 -9.03 24.68
CA PHE A 54 21.23 -8.20 23.47
C PHE A 54 22.65 -8.11 22.90
N ASP A 55 22.77 -8.40 21.60
CA ASP A 55 24.01 -8.29 20.83
C ASP A 55 24.58 -6.85 20.83
N PHE A 56 25.90 -6.73 20.65
CA PHE A 56 26.59 -5.44 20.64
C PHE A 56 26.18 -4.56 19.46
N GLU A 57 26.07 -5.13 18.26
CA GLU A 57 25.72 -4.36 17.07
C GLU A 57 24.29 -3.84 17.16
N GLY A 58 23.34 -4.68 17.62
CA GLY A 58 21.96 -4.26 17.81
C GLY A 58 21.81 -3.12 18.82
N MET A 59 22.59 -3.16 19.91
CA MET A 59 22.61 -2.05 20.87
C MET A 59 23.25 -0.77 20.33
N LEU A 60 24.23 -0.87 19.41
CA LEU A 60 24.79 0.29 18.72
C LEU A 60 23.76 0.92 17.76
N LYS A 61 23.06 0.09 16.97
CA LYS A 61 21.96 0.52 16.08
C LYS A 61 20.86 1.25 16.86
N LEU A 62 20.42 0.67 17.97
CA LEU A 62 19.47 1.32 18.87
C LEU A 62 19.99 2.65 19.43
N ALA A 63 21.29 2.74 19.74
CA ALA A 63 21.90 3.95 20.28
C ALA A 63 22.00 5.09 19.25
N ILE A 64 22.26 4.75 17.97
CA ILE A 64 22.22 5.68 16.83
C ILE A 64 20.79 6.17 16.65
N TYR A 65 19.82 5.26 16.53
CA TYR A 65 18.41 5.60 16.31
C TYR A 65 17.88 6.53 17.40
N ARG A 66 18.08 6.20 18.69
CA ARG A 66 17.69 7.07 19.81
C ARG A 66 18.32 8.47 19.75
N ARG A 67 19.54 8.56 19.19
CA ARG A 67 20.30 9.81 19.14
C ARG A 67 19.84 10.70 18.00
N VAL A 68 19.54 10.13 16.85
CA VAL A 68 18.97 10.84 15.69
C VAL A 68 17.56 11.34 16.02
N THR A 69 16.70 10.50 16.61
CA THR A 69 15.31 10.88 16.95
C THR A 69 15.19 11.77 18.19
N GLY A 70 16.25 11.92 18.97
CA GLY A 70 16.23 12.68 20.22
C GLY A 70 15.39 12.05 21.35
N MET A 71 14.89 10.82 21.19
CA MET A 71 13.99 10.17 22.14
C MET A 71 14.62 9.91 23.52
N SER A 72 13.78 9.93 24.55
CA SER A 72 14.16 9.52 25.90
C SER A 72 14.39 8.00 25.97
N GLN A 73 15.07 7.52 27.02
CA GLN A 73 15.26 6.07 27.20
C GLN A 73 13.95 5.33 27.52
N GLU A 74 13.00 6.04 28.13
CA GLU A 74 11.67 5.50 28.45
C GLU A 74 10.83 5.42 27.18
N ALA A 75 10.76 6.52 26.41
CA ALA A 75 10.01 6.58 25.15
C ALA A 75 10.47 5.51 24.14
N ILE A 76 11.78 5.28 24.01
CA ILE A 76 12.27 4.26 23.08
C ILE A 76 12.08 2.83 23.60
N SER A 77 12.08 2.62 24.92
CA SER A 77 11.76 1.32 25.53
C SER A 77 10.30 0.98 25.29
N ASP A 78 9.40 1.93 25.55
CA ASP A 78 7.96 1.78 25.29
C ASP A 78 7.69 1.55 23.81
N GLN A 79 8.41 2.24 22.92
CA GLN A 79 8.30 2.04 21.48
C GLN A 79 8.73 0.62 21.10
N LEU A 80 9.88 0.13 21.59
CA LEU A 80 10.35 -1.23 21.33
C LEU A 80 9.38 -2.30 21.86
N GLU A 81 8.80 -2.11 23.06
CA GLU A 81 7.82 -3.04 23.62
C GLU A 81 6.54 -3.13 22.78
N ASN A 82 6.05 -1.99 22.31
CA ASN A 82 4.84 -1.96 21.50
C ASN A 82 5.09 -2.42 20.07
N TRP A 83 6.32 -2.29 19.57
CA TRP A 83 6.66 -2.41 18.14
C TRP A 83 7.75 -3.49 17.94
N PRO A 84 7.40 -4.80 17.96
CA PRO A 84 8.34 -5.92 17.87
C PRO A 84 9.29 -5.88 16.66
N TYR A 85 8.88 -5.24 15.57
CA TYR A 85 9.71 -5.15 14.39
C TYR A 85 10.98 -4.30 14.61
N LEU A 86 10.97 -3.28 15.48
CA LEU A 86 12.18 -2.51 15.78
C LEU A 86 13.22 -3.43 16.43
N GLN A 87 12.73 -4.45 17.15
CA GLN A 87 13.57 -5.47 17.74
C GLN A 87 14.18 -6.30 16.61
N GLN A 88 13.37 -6.86 15.70
CA GLN A 88 13.87 -7.63 14.55
C GLN A 88 14.84 -6.83 13.67
N ARG A 89 14.46 -5.60 13.30
CA ARG A 89 15.22 -4.71 12.41
C ARG A 89 16.56 -4.28 12.99
N PHE A 90 16.66 -4.14 14.31
CA PHE A 90 17.93 -3.87 14.98
C PHE A 90 18.64 -5.15 15.47
N GLY A 91 18.11 -6.35 15.20
CA GLY A 91 18.70 -7.61 15.68
C GLY A 91 18.69 -7.75 17.21
N LEU A 92 17.63 -7.28 17.86
CA LEU A 92 17.43 -7.34 19.31
C LEU A 92 16.58 -8.57 19.67
N ASP A 93 17.08 -9.41 20.59
CA ASP A 93 16.38 -10.56 21.16
C ASP A 93 15.37 -10.12 22.25
N GLY A 94 14.36 -9.34 21.85
CA GLY A 94 13.34 -8.74 22.71
C GLY A 94 13.45 -7.21 22.86
N ALA A 95 12.51 -6.60 23.60
CA ALA A 95 12.53 -5.17 23.91
C ALA A 95 13.51 -4.85 25.06
N PRO A 96 14.58 -4.06 24.85
CA PRO A 96 15.47 -3.63 25.91
C PRO A 96 14.75 -2.65 26.85
N SER A 97 14.68 -2.98 28.13
CA SER A 97 14.13 -2.08 29.15
C SER A 97 14.95 -0.77 29.27
N GLN A 98 14.32 0.28 29.79
CA GLN A 98 14.99 1.55 30.13
C GLN A 98 16.27 1.34 30.98
N GLU A 99 16.23 0.40 31.91
CA GLU A 99 17.35 0.03 32.77
C GLU A 99 18.50 -0.58 31.96
N THR A 100 18.20 -1.46 31.01
CA THR A 100 19.16 -2.09 30.10
C THR A 100 19.84 -1.06 29.18
N ILE A 101 19.07 -0.12 28.64
CA ILE A 101 19.61 0.97 27.80
C ILE A 101 20.54 1.88 28.62
N SER A 102 20.15 2.17 29.87
CA SER A 102 20.96 2.95 30.81
C SER A 102 22.25 2.23 31.20
N TYR A 103 22.18 0.92 31.47
CA TYR A 103 23.34 0.08 31.75
C TYR A 103 24.31 0.05 30.57
N THR A 104 23.82 -0.20 29.36
CA THR A 104 24.62 -0.27 28.12
C THR A 104 25.37 1.04 27.88
N LYS A 105 24.68 2.18 27.98
CA LYS A 105 25.32 3.50 27.84
C LYS A 105 26.45 3.75 28.87
N ARG A 106 26.27 3.24 30.09
CA ARG A 106 27.20 3.47 31.19
C ARG A 106 28.39 2.53 31.19
N HIS A 107 28.21 1.27 30.75
CA HIS A 107 29.19 0.20 30.92
C HIS A 107 29.69 -0.37 29.59
N ARG A 108 28.81 -0.60 28.61
CA ARG A 108 29.20 -1.12 27.29
C ARG A 108 29.79 -0.04 26.39
N PHE A 109 29.23 1.18 26.44
CA PHE A 109 29.74 2.35 25.73
C PHE A 109 30.58 3.25 26.65
N GLU A 110 31.39 2.69 27.54
CA GLU A 110 32.30 3.47 28.40
C GLU A 110 33.37 4.19 27.60
N ASP A 111 33.85 3.52 26.56
CA ASP A 111 34.94 3.97 25.74
C ASP A 111 34.61 5.28 25.00
N LEU A 112 35.61 6.16 24.98
CA LEU A 112 35.47 7.52 24.46
C LEU A 112 35.34 7.51 22.94
N ASP A 113 35.96 6.56 22.27
CA ASP A 113 35.93 6.41 20.83
C ASP A 113 34.56 5.89 20.37
N THR A 114 33.99 4.88 21.06
CA THR A 114 32.61 4.42 20.81
C THR A 114 31.59 5.56 20.96
N ARG A 115 31.72 6.40 22.00
CA ARG A 115 30.82 7.55 22.19
C ARG A 115 30.99 8.63 21.13
N HIS A 116 32.23 8.87 20.69
CA HIS A 116 32.49 9.84 19.62
C HIS A 116 31.99 9.32 18.27
N PHE A 117 32.18 8.03 17.98
CA PHE A 117 31.66 7.36 16.79
C PHE A 117 30.13 7.43 16.73
N LEU A 118 29.43 7.00 17.79
CA LEU A 118 27.96 7.04 17.85
C LEU A 118 27.41 8.46 17.69
N ARG A 119 28.13 9.47 18.19
CA ARG A 119 27.75 10.86 17.99
C ARG A 119 27.96 11.29 16.54
N ALA A 120 29.12 11.03 15.97
CA ALA A 120 29.44 11.42 14.59
C ALA A 120 28.46 10.78 13.60
N VAL A 121 28.23 9.46 13.70
CA VAL A 121 27.26 8.76 12.83
C VAL A 121 25.85 9.31 13.00
N ALA A 122 25.40 9.57 14.23
CA ALA A 122 24.07 10.14 14.44
C ALA A 122 23.94 11.58 13.91
N ASP A 123 25.02 12.38 13.98
CA ASP A 123 25.03 13.73 13.43
C ASP A 123 24.96 13.67 11.88
N GLU A 124 25.72 12.77 11.23
CA GLU A 124 25.64 12.52 9.78
C GLU A 124 24.25 12.01 9.35
N PHE A 125 23.65 11.09 10.11
CA PHE A 125 22.31 10.57 9.83
C PHE A 125 21.24 11.64 10.01
N ALA A 126 21.39 12.54 10.98
CA ALA A 126 20.49 13.67 11.15
C ALA A 126 20.59 14.64 9.97
N GLU A 127 21.80 14.93 9.48
CA GLU A 127 22.01 15.76 8.28
C GLU A 127 21.40 15.10 7.02
N LEU A 128 21.61 13.81 6.80
CA LEU A 128 20.99 13.08 5.69
C LEU A 128 19.46 13.07 5.81
N THR A 129 18.93 12.83 7.01
CA THR A 129 17.49 12.87 7.24
C THR A 129 16.94 14.27 6.96
N GLU A 130 17.58 15.34 7.43
CA GLU A 130 17.17 16.72 7.13
C GLU A 130 17.28 17.08 5.64
N GLU A 131 18.31 16.63 4.92
CA GLU A 131 18.44 16.86 3.48
C GLU A 131 17.29 16.19 2.70
N HIS A 132 16.89 14.99 3.11
CA HIS A 132 15.75 14.26 2.52
C HIS A 132 14.38 14.77 3.01
N ASP A 133 14.27 15.22 4.27
CA ASP A 133 13.07 15.87 4.84
C ASP A 133 12.91 17.32 4.35
N SER A 134 13.94 17.98 3.79
CA SER A 134 13.90 19.40 3.40
C SER A 134 12.95 19.75 2.24
N THR A 135 12.20 18.78 1.73
CA THR A 135 10.99 19.01 0.91
C THR A 135 9.79 19.45 1.77
N TYR A 136 9.94 19.43 3.10
CA TYR A 136 8.96 19.80 4.10
C TYR A 136 9.26 21.19 4.69
N SER A 137 8.47 22.17 4.27
CA SER A 137 8.29 23.43 4.99
C SER A 137 6.85 23.43 5.46
N PRO A 138 6.57 23.31 6.77
CA PRO A 138 5.20 23.38 7.28
C PRO A 138 4.75 24.84 7.21
N ASP A 139 4.26 25.27 6.05
CA ASP A 139 3.32 26.37 6.03
C ASP A 139 2.09 25.89 6.79
N GLN A 140 1.83 26.56 7.91
CA GLN A 140 0.78 26.27 8.87
C GLN A 140 -0.53 25.80 8.20
N PRO A 141 -1.16 24.72 8.69
CA PRO A 141 -2.57 24.51 8.40
C PRO A 141 -3.35 25.76 8.85
N PRO A 142 -4.44 26.14 8.16
CA PRO A 142 -5.27 27.25 8.60
C PRO A 142 -5.70 27.01 10.05
N ASP A 143 -5.27 27.92 10.92
CA ASP A 143 -5.57 28.02 12.34
C ASP A 143 -7.07 27.78 12.59
N SER A 144 -7.40 26.54 12.96
CA SER A 144 -8.73 26.08 13.35
C SER A 144 -8.65 25.26 14.63
N ASP A 145 -7.66 25.58 15.46
CA ASP A 145 -7.55 25.11 16.82
C ASP A 145 -8.57 25.91 17.66
N PRO A 146 -9.65 25.28 18.19
CA PRO A 146 -10.58 26.00 19.06
C PRO A 146 -9.83 26.51 20.27
N SER A 147 -10.02 27.78 20.64
CA SER A 147 -9.29 28.36 21.77
C SER A 147 -9.54 27.52 23.04
N PRO A 148 -8.54 27.35 23.93
CA PRO A 148 -8.70 26.59 25.18
C PRO A 148 -9.88 27.04 26.07
N GLU A 149 -10.46 28.22 25.82
CA GLU A 149 -11.65 28.71 26.51
C GLU A 149 -12.98 28.12 25.98
N GLU A 150 -13.02 27.51 24.78
CA GLU A 150 -14.17 26.74 24.26
C GLU A 150 -14.21 25.30 24.78
N VAL A 151 -13.06 24.77 25.23
CA VAL A 151 -12.81 23.37 25.57
C VAL A 151 -13.48 22.92 26.88
N ALA A 152 -13.83 23.83 27.79
CA ALA A 152 -14.29 23.45 29.13
C ALA A 152 -15.82 23.38 29.33
N ALA A 153 -16.65 23.64 28.30
CA ALA A 153 -18.08 23.89 28.53
C ALA A 153 -19.07 23.33 27.50
N SER A 154 -18.68 22.50 26.55
CA SER A 154 -19.67 21.94 25.62
C SER A 154 -20.34 20.70 26.27
N GLY A 155 -21.58 20.87 26.73
CA GLY A 155 -22.50 19.73 26.91
C GLY A 155 -23.01 19.20 25.56
N GLU A 156 -22.23 19.39 24.49
CA GLU A 156 -22.59 19.09 23.12
C GLU A 156 -22.36 17.59 22.84
N PRO A 157 -23.34 16.88 22.26
CA PRO A 157 -23.13 15.51 21.81
C PRO A 157 -22.05 15.41 20.72
N ILE A 158 -21.22 14.36 20.76
CA ILE A 158 -20.09 14.12 19.84
C ILE A 158 -20.50 14.26 18.35
N HIS A 159 -21.69 13.79 17.95
CA HIS A 159 -22.12 13.88 16.55
C HIS A 159 -22.30 15.33 16.06
N HIS A 160 -22.77 16.25 16.91
CA HIS A 160 -22.89 17.67 16.54
C HIS A 160 -21.52 18.33 16.40
N TYR A 161 -20.55 17.93 17.23
CA TYR A 161 -19.16 18.36 17.10
C TYR A 161 -18.57 17.86 15.77
N VAL A 162 -18.72 16.56 15.47
CA VAL A 162 -18.28 15.95 14.21
C VAL A 162 -18.87 16.67 13.00
N ASP A 163 -20.18 16.92 12.95
CA ASP A 163 -20.84 17.58 11.82
C ASP A 163 -20.30 19.00 11.56
N ARG A 164 -20.03 19.77 12.62
CA ARG A 164 -19.48 21.13 12.53
C ARG A 164 -18.08 21.14 11.91
N HIS A 165 -17.22 20.21 12.34
CA HIS A 165 -15.82 20.16 11.93
C HIS A 165 -15.61 19.42 10.60
N ALA A 166 -16.43 18.41 10.30
CA ALA A 166 -16.31 17.58 9.09
C ALA A 166 -16.27 18.41 7.81
N LYS A 167 -17.11 19.45 7.70
CA LYS A 167 -17.09 20.39 6.56
C LYS A 167 -15.69 20.94 6.27
N HIS A 168 -14.99 21.40 7.31
CA HIS A 168 -13.72 22.10 7.17
C HIS A 168 -12.62 21.11 6.78
N VAL A 169 -12.59 19.95 7.44
CA VAL A 169 -11.64 18.87 7.15
C VAL A 169 -11.83 18.34 5.72
N ILE A 170 -13.08 18.08 5.30
CA ILE A 170 -13.41 17.61 3.94
C ILE A 170 -13.01 18.66 2.88
N THR A 171 -13.34 19.93 3.11
CA THR A 171 -13.01 21.01 2.15
C THR A 171 -11.50 21.19 2.03
N GLY A 172 -10.77 21.11 3.15
CA GLY A 172 -9.31 21.12 3.17
C GLY A 172 -8.74 19.98 2.33
N ALA A 173 -9.13 18.73 2.62
CA ALA A 173 -8.67 17.55 1.89
C ALA A 173 -8.96 17.61 0.38
N GLN A 174 -10.14 18.12 -0.01
CA GLN A 174 -10.49 18.30 -1.43
C GLN A 174 -9.62 19.36 -2.14
N ASN A 175 -9.32 20.46 -1.45
CA ASN A 175 -8.50 21.53 -2.01
C ASN A 175 -7.03 21.12 -2.23
N GLU A 176 -6.57 20.08 -1.55
CA GLU A 176 -5.22 19.52 -1.68
C GLU A 176 -5.12 18.49 -2.82
N VAL A 177 -6.13 17.61 -2.92
CA VAL A 177 -6.14 16.51 -3.91
C VAL A 177 -6.43 17.01 -5.33
N TRP A 178 -7.46 17.84 -5.48
CA TRP A 178 -7.97 18.23 -6.80
C TRP A 178 -6.99 19.00 -7.68
N PRO A 179 -6.11 19.88 -7.15
CA PRO A 179 -5.11 20.57 -7.98
C PRO A 179 -4.03 19.65 -8.55
N VAL A 180 -3.78 18.49 -7.94
CA VAL A 180 -2.78 17.52 -8.43
C VAL A 180 -3.30 16.69 -9.59
N LEU A 181 -4.61 16.50 -9.66
CA LEU A 181 -5.26 15.85 -10.79
C LEU A 181 -5.35 16.85 -11.95
N ASP A 182 -4.30 16.88 -12.77
CA ASP A 182 -4.16 17.78 -13.90
C ASP A 182 -4.64 17.09 -15.18
N THR A 183 -5.60 17.73 -15.87
CA THR A 183 -6.10 17.22 -17.15
C THR A 183 -5.27 17.70 -18.33
N GLY A 184 -4.31 18.61 -18.15
CA GLY A 184 -3.53 19.21 -19.23
C GLY A 184 -4.37 20.01 -20.24
N ARG A 185 -5.64 20.28 -19.93
CA ARG A 185 -6.54 21.01 -20.83
C ARG A 185 -6.18 22.50 -20.85
N ALA A 186 -6.35 23.13 -22.01
CA ALA A 186 -6.00 24.53 -22.19
C ALA A 186 -6.67 25.49 -21.18
N ASP A 187 -5.93 26.51 -20.74
CA ASP A 187 -6.39 27.52 -19.75
C ASP A 187 -7.68 28.25 -20.15
N ASN A 188 -8.01 28.28 -21.44
CA ASN A 188 -9.21 28.93 -21.97
C ASN A 188 -10.47 28.04 -21.94
N THR A 189 -10.39 26.86 -21.34
CA THR A 189 -11.56 25.98 -21.19
C THR A 189 -12.67 26.66 -20.40
N LYS A 190 -13.93 26.36 -20.77
CA LYS A 190 -15.11 26.96 -20.12
C LYS A 190 -15.21 26.59 -18.63
N HIS A 191 -14.81 25.38 -18.27
CA HIS A 191 -14.91 24.84 -16.92
C HIS A 191 -13.55 24.36 -16.45
N ALA A 192 -13.07 24.93 -15.34
CA ALA A 192 -11.85 24.50 -14.67
C ALA A 192 -11.94 23.04 -14.18
N ASP A 193 -10.78 22.40 -13.99
CA ASP A 193 -10.66 20.99 -13.59
C ASP A 193 -11.33 20.70 -12.26
N ARG A 194 -11.29 21.65 -11.32
CA ARG A 194 -12.08 21.58 -10.08
C ARG A 194 -13.55 21.23 -10.33
N ARG A 195 -14.18 21.79 -11.36
CA ARG A 195 -15.59 21.47 -11.70
C ARG A 195 -15.76 20.07 -12.27
N VAL A 196 -14.74 19.54 -12.93
CA VAL A 196 -14.70 18.13 -13.37
C VAL A 196 -14.63 17.23 -12.15
N TRP A 197 -13.75 17.53 -11.18
CA TRP A 197 -13.58 16.72 -9.96
C TRP A 197 -14.78 16.76 -9.03
N GLU A 198 -15.46 17.91 -8.92
CA GLU A 198 -16.75 17.96 -8.24
C GLU A 198 -17.78 17.01 -8.88
N HIS A 199 -17.81 16.95 -10.22
CA HIS A 199 -18.71 16.06 -10.94
C HIS A 199 -18.30 14.59 -10.78
N GLN A 200 -17.01 14.26 -10.88
CA GLN A 200 -16.49 12.91 -10.64
C GLN A 200 -16.78 12.44 -9.20
N THR A 201 -16.56 13.30 -8.20
CA THR A 201 -16.89 13.00 -6.79
C THR A 201 -18.38 12.72 -6.63
N ALA A 202 -19.24 13.56 -7.20
CA ALA A 202 -20.69 13.33 -7.17
C ALA A 202 -21.08 12.01 -7.87
N MET A 203 -20.35 11.62 -8.92
CA MET A 203 -20.52 10.37 -9.63
C MET A 203 -20.18 9.17 -8.75
N SER A 204 -18.99 9.19 -8.12
CA SER A 204 -18.52 8.15 -7.22
C SER A 204 -19.40 8.00 -5.96
N LEU A 205 -19.85 9.09 -5.34
CA LEU A 205 -20.68 9.02 -4.13
C LEU A 205 -22.15 8.65 -4.40
N SER A 206 -22.61 8.78 -5.65
CA SER A 206 -23.98 8.45 -6.04
C SER A 206 -24.10 6.98 -6.44
N LYS A 207 -24.70 6.17 -5.56
CA LYS A 207 -24.92 4.73 -5.80
C LYS A 207 -25.55 4.45 -7.18
N ARG A 208 -24.81 3.71 -8.02
CA ARG A 208 -25.21 3.31 -9.39
C ARG A 208 -25.54 4.50 -10.31
N ALA A 209 -24.88 5.63 -10.14
CA ALA A 209 -25.05 6.76 -11.02
C ALA A 209 -23.88 6.88 -12.00
N GLY A 210 -24.18 6.72 -13.29
CA GLY A 210 -23.24 7.05 -14.37
C GLY A 210 -23.27 8.54 -14.71
N THR A 211 -22.42 8.94 -15.65
CA THR A 211 -22.20 10.33 -16.06
C THR A 211 -23.50 11.07 -16.45
N HIS A 212 -24.43 10.40 -17.14
CA HIS A 212 -25.71 11.03 -17.51
C HIS A 212 -26.69 11.24 -16.34
N SER A 213 -26.72 10.32 -15.38
CA SER A 213 -27.58 10.45 -14.19
C SER A 213 -27.05 11.54 -13.26
N VAL A 214 -25.74 11.58 -13.05
CA VAL A 214 -25.12 12.61 -12.20
C VAL A 214 -25.15 13.97 -12.88
N PHE A 215 -24.94 14.05 -14.20
CA PHE A 215 -25.13 15.30 -14.95
C PHE A 215 -26.45 16.00 -14.61
N ARG A 216 -27.55 15.25 -14.49
CA ARG A 216 -28.86 15.83 -14.14
C ARG A 216 -28.95 16.28 -12.68
N THR A 217 -28.40 15.50 -11.75
CA THR A 217 -28.46 15.78 -10.30
C THR A 217 -27.49 16.90 -9.92
N PHE A 218 -26.24 16.81 -10.37
CA PHE A 218 -25.17 17.77 -10.12
C PHE A 218 -25.49 19.16 -10.71
N ASN A 219 -26.05 19.19 -11.93
CA ASN A 219 -26.40 20.46 -12.56
C ASN A 219 -27.81 20.96 -12.20
N LYS A 220 -28.56 20.26 -11.35
CA LYS A 220 -29.98 20.55 -11.06
C LYS A 220 -30.22 21.99 -10.57
N PHE A 221 -29.28 22.54 -9.82
CA PHE A 221 -29.37 23.89 -9.25
C PHE A 221 -28.31 24.85 -9.83
N ARG A 222 -27.56 24.41 -10.85
CA ARG A 222 -26.48 25.20 -11.45
C ARG A 222 -26.97 25.84 -12.75
N ARG A 223 -26.64 27.13 -12.93
CA ARG A 223 -26.94 27.86 -14.18
C ARG A 223 -25.91 27.58 -15.27
N ASP A 224 -24.67 27.30 -14.89
CA ASP A 224 -23.58 26.96 -15.78
C ASP A 224 -23.20 25.49 -15.61
N ALA A 225 -23.84 24.62 -16.39
CA ALA A 225 -23.75 23.17 -16.25
C ALA A 225 -22.53 22.59 -16.98
N LEU A 226 -21.74 21.77 -16.30
CA LEU A 226 -20.67 20.98 -16.92
C LEU A 226 -21.31 19.83 -17.70
N HIS A 227 -21.12 19.79 -19.03
CA HIS A 227 -21.65 18.71 -19.87
C HIS A 227 -20.95 17.37 -19.60
N HIS A 228 -21.67 16.26 -19.73
CA HIS A 228 -21.11 14.92 -19.52
C HIS A 228 -19.97 14.62 -20.50
N ASP A 229 -20.06 15.08 -21.75
CA ASP A 229 -18.96 14.94 -22.73
C ASP A 229 -17.71 15.74 -22.33
N THR A 230 -17.89 16.91 -21.69
CA THR A 230 -16.75 17.70 -21.21
C THR A 230 -16.04 17.00 -20.05
N HIS A 231 -16.81 16.35 -19.17
CA HIS A 231 -16.25 15.50 -18.12
C HIS A 231 -15.52 14.28 -18.70
N LEU A 232 -16.16 13.57 -19.64
CA LEU A 232 -15.56 12.41 -20.32
C LEU A 232 -14.23 12.80 -20.97
N TYR A 233 -14.21 13.88 -21.74
CA TYR A 233 -13.01 14.39 -22.39
C TYR A 233 -11.91 14.76 -21.38
N ALA A 234 -12.26 15.42 -20.28
CA ALA A 234 -11.29 15.81 -19.25
C ALA A 234 -10.61 14.60 -18.59
N VAL A 235 -11.39 13.57 -18.26
CA VAL A 235 -10.82 12.32 -17.71
C VAL A 235 -10.01 11.55 -18.75
N GLN A 236 -10.43 11.55 -20.02
CA GLN A 236 -9.64 10.93 -21.09
C GLN A 236 -8.30 11.65 -21.29
N MET A 237 -8.26 12.98 -21.19
CA MET A 237 -7.02 13.74 -21.27
C MET A 237 -6.07 13.42 -20.12
N LEU A 238 -6.61 13.20 -18.91
CA LEU A 238 -5.83 12.81 -17.75
C LEU A 238 -5.09 11.48 -17.95
N GLY A 239 -5.76 10.51 -18.60
CA GLY A 239 -5.14 9.21 -18.92
C GLY A 239 -4.22 9.22 -20.13
N LEU A 240 -3.79 10.37 -20.64
CA LEU A 240 -2.80 10.47 -21.71
C LEU A 240 -1.40 10.69 -21.12
N PRO A 241 -0.33 10.13 -21.72
CA PRO A 241 1.04 10.41 -21.30
C PRO A 241 1.50 11.82 -21.75
N ASP A 242 2.31 12.47 -20.92
CA ASP A 242 2.76 13.86 -21.10
C ASP A 242 3.69 14.08 -22.32
N ASP A 243 4.35 13.01 -22.78
CA ASP A 243 5.38 13.01 -23.82
C ASP A 243 4.95 12.34 -25.13
N HIS A 244 3.65 12.03 -25.30
CA HIS A 244 3.17 11.46 -26.56
C HIS A 244 3.28 12.49 -27.68
N ASP A 245 4.17 12.23 -28.64
CA ASP A 245 4.30 13.04 -29.84
C ASP A 245 3.16 12.69 -30.79
N TYR A 246 1.98 13.26 -30.55
CA TYR A 246 0.79 12.94 -31.33
C TYR A 246 0.97 13.27 -32.82
N ASP A 247 0.99 12.26 -33.69
CA ASP A 247 0.90 12.47 -35.13
C ASP A 247 -0.56 12.83 -35.50
N LEU A 248 -0.74 13.76 -36.43
CA LEU A 248 -2.02 14.13 -37.03
C LEU A 248 -2.76 12.92 -37.62
N SER A 249 -2.05 11.84 -37.99
CA SER A 249 -2.66 10.58 -38.44
C SER A 249 -3.32 9.77 -37.33
N GLU A 250 -2.98 10.00 -36.06
CA GLU A 250 -3.58 9.32 -34.90
C GLU A 250 -4.94 9.91 -34.50
N TYR A 251 -5.37 10.97 -35.20
CA TYR A 251 -6.69 11.57 -35.07
C TYR A 251 -7.57 11.25 -36.29
N PRO A 252 -8.17 10.04 -36.40
CA PRO A 252 -9.19 9.77 -37.39
C PRO A 252 -10.49 10.50 -36.97
N GLY A 253 -10.53 11.82 -37.15
CA GLY A 253 -11.68 12.69 -36.81
C GLY A 253 -11.50 13.51 -35.52
N ALA A 254 -12.56 13.59 -34.70
CA ALA A 254 -12.61 14.37 -33.45
C ALA A 254 -12.46 13.50 -32.18
N ARG A 255 -11.89 12.29 -32.31
CA ARG A 255 -11.64 11.38 -31.19
C ARG A 255 -10.17 11.44 -30.81
N LEU A 256 -9.89 11.40 -29.50
CA LEU A 256 -8.53 11.26 -28.99
C LEU A 256 -7.96 9.91 -29.42
N PRO A 257 -6.64 9.83 -29.70
CA PRO A 257 -5.98 8.54 -29.89
C PRO A 257 -6.17 7.65 -28.66
N THR A 258 -6.16 6.34 -28.90
CA THR A 258 -6.14 5.34 -27.82
C THR A 258 -4.66 5.01 -27.58
N PRO A 259 -4.05 5.55 -26.52
CA PRO A 259 -2.66 5.21 -26.15
C PRO A 259 -2.56 3.74 -25.72
N ASP A 260 -1.34 3.23 -25.65
CA ASP A 260 -1.06 1.91 -25.06
C ASP A 260 -1.56 1.88 -23.60
N TRP A 261 -2.08 0.73 -23.18
CA TRP A 261 -2.66 0.61 -21.85
C TRP A 261 -1.63 0.85 -20.73
N ARG A 262 -0.34 0.55 -20.96
CA ARG A 262 0.74 0.79 -19.99
C ARG A 262 1.00 2.28 -19.81
N ASP A 263 0.90 3.06 -20.87
CA ASP A 263 1.06 4.51 -20.80
C ASP A 263 -0.10 5.15 -20.02
N VAL A 264 -1.33 4.70 -20.29
CA VAL A 264 -2.51 5.10 -19.51
C VAL A 264 -2.33 4.74 -18.03
N ALA A 265 -1.90 3.51 -17.76
CA ALA A 265 -1.67 3.03 -16.40
C ALA A 265 -0.65 3.92 -15.70
N SER A 266 0.49 4.19 -16.34
CA SER A 266 1.55 5.02 -15.77
C SER A 266 1.10 6.46 -15.54
N SER A 267 0.38 7.07 -16.48
CA SER A 267 -0.14 8.44 -16.32
C SER A 267 -1.13 8.55 -15.16
N VAL A 268 -2.13 7.66 -15.09
CA VAL A 268 -3.12 7.65 -14.00
C VAL A 268 -2.46 7.33 -12.66
N THR A 269 -1.55 6.36 -12.62
CA THR A 269 -0.81 5.96 -11.41
C THR A 269 0.09 7.08 -10.89
N ASN A 270 0.77 7.84 -11.76
CA ASN A 270 1.58 8.98 -11.33
C ASN A 270 0.73 10.05 -10.64
N GLN A 271 -0.44 10.36 -11.19
CA GLN A 271 -1.36 11.32 -10.58
C GLN A 271 -2.01 10.78 -9.30
N PHE A 272 -2.30 9.49 -9.25
CA PHE A 272 -2.76 8.82 -8.04
C PHE A 272 -1.73 8.95 -6.91
N ASN A 273 -0.46 8.62 -7.19
CA ASN A 273 0.61 8.73 -6.20
C ASN A 273 0.81 10.16 -5.71
N ALA A 274 0.87 11.13 -6.63
CA ALA A 274 0.99 12.54 -6.24
C ALA A 274 -0.20 13.01 -5.39
N ALA A 275 -1.41 12.49 -5.62
CA ALA A 275 -2.57 12.77 -4.79
C ALA A 275 -2.47 12.11 -3.40
N VAL A 276 -1.97 10.88 -3.32
CA VAL A 276 -1.68 10.19 -2.05
C VAL A 276 -0.62 10.97 -1.25
N ASP A 277 0.46 11.43 -1.89
CA ASP A 277 1.50 12.26 -1.24
C ASP A 277 0.90 13.51 -0.58
N ARG A 278 0.02 14.23 -1.29
CA ARG A 278 -0.69 15.41 -0.75
C ARG A 278 -1.61 15.07 0.40
N GLN A 279 -2.31 13.94 0.30
CA GLN A 279 -3.19 13.45 1.36
C GLN A 279 -2.40 13.13 2.64
N MET A 280 -1.22 12.53 2.49
CA MET A 280 -0.35 12.08 3.58
C MET A 280 0.43 13.24 4.22
N THR A 281 0.91 14.21 3.43
CA THR A 281 1.67 15.37 3.93
C THR A 281 0.90 16.21 4.95
N ASN A 282 -0.43 16.30 4.79
CA ASN A 282 -1.28 17.18 5.60
C ASN A 282 -1.76 16.55 6.92
N ILE A 283 -1.42 15.29 7.18
CA ILE A 283 -1.74 14.61 8.42
C ILE A 283 -0.40 14.11 8.97
N ALA A 284 -0.03 14.51 10.19
CA ALA A 284 1.22 14.06 10.80
C ALA A 284 1.31 12.52 10.65
N PRO A 285 2.30 11.96 9.94
CA PRO A 285 2.34 10.52 9.61
C PRO A 285 2.22 9.64 10.86
N THR A 286 2.79 10.09 11.97
CA THR A 286 2.72 9.47 13.31
C THR A 286 1.31 9.38 13.90
N ALA A 287 0.32 10.08 13.36
CA ALA A 287 -1.08 10.03 13.80
C ALA A 287 -1.87 8.91 13.10
N LEU A 288 -1.65 8.70 11.79
CA LEU A 288 -2.43 7.74 10.99
C LEU A 288 -1.91 6.30 11.09
N PHE A 289 -0.59 6.16 11.13
CA PHE A 289 0.06 4.87 11.17
C PHE A 289 1.40 4.93 11.88
N THR A 290 1.70 3.81 12.52
CA THR A 290 2.99 3.50 13.12
C THR A 290 3.88 2.93 12.02
N GLU A 291 4.90 3.68 11.61
CA GLU A 291 5.88 3.19 10.65
C GLU A 291 6.96 2.33 11.29
N PRO A 292 7.47 1.32 10.56
CA PRO A 292 7.08 0.85 9.25
C PRO A 292 5.76 0.08 9.31
N VAL A 293 5.05 0.16 8.21
CA VAL A 293 3.71 -0.35 8.08
C VAL A 293 3.71 -1.80 7.65
N VAL A 294 2.71 -2.54 8.12
CA VAL A 294 2.29 -3.78 7.47
C VAL A 294 1.35 -3.39 6.36
N ALA A 295 1.66 -3.83 5.16
CA ALA A 295 0.86 -3.63 3.98
C ALA A 295 0.32 -4.96 3.48
N ALA A 296 -0.70 -4.89 2.65
CA ALA A 296 -1.25 -6.07 2.04
C ALA A 296 -1.64 -5.83 0.58
N LEU A 297 -1.36 -6.85 -0.22
CA LEU A 297 -1.68 -6.90 -1.64
C LEU A 297 -3.04 -7.54 -1.81
N ASP A 298 -3.91 -6.95 -2.61
CA ASP A 298 -5.23 -7.54 -2.91
C ASP A 298 -5.64 -7.28 -4.35
N THR A 299 -6.55 -8.11 -4.87
CA THR A 299 -7.10 -7.94 -6.22
C THR A 299 -8.58 -7.63 -6.17
N THR A 300 -9.01 -6.76 -7.05
CA THR A 300 -10.35 -6.20 -7.10
C THR A 300 -10.89 -6.27 -8.52
N HIS A 301 -12.15 -6.70 -8.61
CA HIS A 301 -12.83 -6.92 -9.88
C HIS A 301 -13.95 -5.87 -10.09
N ASP A 302 -13.98 -5.23 -11.27
CA ASP A 302 -15.08 -4.38 -11.76
C ASP A 302 -15.84 -5.10 -12.90
N PRO A 303 -17.06 -5.61 -12.65
CA PRO A 303 -17.81 -6.37 -13.63
C PRO A 303 -18.11 -5.60 -14.93
N PHE A 304 -17.89 -6.28 -16.05
CA PHE A 304 -18.11 -5.77 -17.40
C PHE A 304 -19.10 -6.66 -18.16
N ASN A 305 -20.27 -6.10 -18.49
CA ASN A 305 -21.40 -6.89 -18.99
C ASN A 305 -21.48 -7.00 -20.53
N VAL A 306 -20.46 -6.52 -21.26
CA VAL A 306 -20.44 -6.58 -22.73
C VAL A 306 -19.71 -7.85 -23.15
N SER A 307 -20.36 -8.67 -23.97
CA SER A 307 -19.72 -9.88 -24.52
C SER A 307 -18.63 -9.53 -25.55
N PRO A 308 -17.48 -10.22 -25.55
CA PRO A 308 -16.43 -10.11 -26.56
C PRO A 308 -16.82 -10.71 -27.90
N TRP A 309 -17.85 -11.55 -27.95
CA TRP A 309 -18.23 -12.27 -29.16
C TRP A 309 -19.21 -11.48 -30.03
N LYS A 310 -19.05 -11.51 -31.37
CA LYS A 310 -20.03 -11.01 -32.35
C LYS A 310 -21.32 -11.82 -32.29
N ASP A 311 -22.46 -11.17 -32.53
CA ASP A 311 -23.75 -11.84 -32.69
C ASP A 311 -23.82 -12.51 -34.07
N GLU A 312 -24.65 -13.54 -34.25
CA GLU A 312 -24.72 -14.30 -35.53
C GLU A 312 -25.01 -13.42 -36.76
N GLU A 313 -25.70 -12.29 -36.56
CA GLU A 313 -26.06 -11.34 -37.62
C GLU A 313 -24.88 -10.44 -38.04
N ASP A 314 -23.87 -10.29 -37.18
CA ASP A 314 -22.70 -9.42 -37.39
C ASP A 314 -21.46 -10.19 -37.88
N ILE A 315 -21.55 -11.51 -38.04
CA ILE A 315 -20.43 -12.36 -38.48
C ILE A 315 -20.31 -12.34 -40.00
N GLU A 316 -19.15 -11.94 -40.49
CA GLU A 316 -18.78 -11.97 -41.90
C GLU A 316 -18.03 -13.29 -42.26
N PRO A 317 -18.13 -13.78 -43.51
CA PRO A 317 -17.46 -15.02 -43.94
C PRO A 317 -15.93 -15.02 -43.77
N GLU A 318 -15.31 -13.85 -43.83
CA GLU A 318 -13.89 -13.58 -43.67
C GLU A 318 -13.44 -13.43 -42.21
N ASP A 319 -14.36 -13.37 -41.25
CA ASP A 319 -14.03 -13.19 -39.84
C ASP A 319 -13.23 -14.38 -39.29
N ASP A 320 -12.15 -14.06 -38.56
CA ASP A 320 -11.35 -15.04 -37.85
C ASP A 320 -12.13 -15.71 -36.71
N ARG A 321 -11.93 -17.01 -36.57
CA ARG A 321 -12.69 -17.86 -35.65
C ARG A 321 -11.79 -18.47 -34.60
N ILE A 322 -12.06 -18.15 -33.34
CA ILE A 322 -11.29 -18.66 -32.20
C ILE A 322 -12.02 -19.84 -31.58
N ALA A 323 -11.28 -20.90 -31.28
CA ALA A 323 -11.80 -22.07 -30.59
C ALA A 323 -12.16 -21.72 -29.13
N VAL A 324 -13.38 -22.04 -28.70
CA VAL A 324 -13.85 -21.77 -27.34
C VAL A 324 -14.07 -23.07 -26.56
N GLY A 325 -13.35 -23.20 -25.45
CA GLY A 325 -13.37 -24.36 -24.56
C GLY A 325 -12.54 -25.54 -25.07
N ARG A 326 -11.76 -26.15 -24.16
CA ARG A 326 -11.00 -27.38 -24.45
C ARG A 326 -11.95 -28.46 -24.96
N ASP A 327 -11.67 -28.98 -26.15
CA ASP A 327 -12.28 -30.20 -26.72
C ASP A 327 -13.75 -30.14 -27.16
N THR A 328 -14.37 -28.95 -27.25
CA THR A 328 -15.77 -28.85 -27.72
C THR A 328 -15.92 -28.71 -29.24
N GLY A 329 -14.85 -28.31 -29.93
CA GLY A 329 -14.85 -28.00 -31.37
C GLY A 329 -15.69 -26.76 -31.73
N ARG A 330 -16.19 -26.01 -30.75
CA ARG A 330 -16.95 -24.78 -30.97
C ARG A 330 -15.99 -23.63 -31.26
N THR A 331 -16.36 -22.81 -32.23
CA THR A 331 -15.62 -21.58 -32.56
C THR A 331 -16.55 -20.38 -32.42
N LYS A 332 -16.02 -19.26 -31.94
CA LYS A 332 -16.71 -17.96 -31.95
C LYS A 332 -15.85 -16.92 -32.65
N VAL A 333 -16.49 -15.82 -33.04
CA VAL A 333 -15.83 -14.69 -33.66
C VAL A 333 -15.74 -13.55 -32.63
N PRO A 334 -14.54 -13.10 -32.25
CA PRO A 334 -14.36 -11.96 -31.36
C PRO A 334 -14.76 -10.66 -32.07
N LYS A 335 -15.11 -9.62 -31.29
CA LYS A 335 -15.32 -8.27 -31.80
C LYS A 335 -13.97 -7.59 -31.99
N ASP A 336 -13.80 -6.95 -33.14
CA ASP A 336 -12.53 -6.33 -33.55
C ASP A 336 -12.08 -5.21 -32.58
N ASP A 337 -13.04 -4.45 -32.03
CA ASP A 337 -12.77 -3.33 -31.10
C ASP A 337 -13.07 -3.70 -29.62
N TYR A 338 -12.93 -4.97 -29.22
CA TYR A 338 -13.16 -5.34 -27.82
C TYR A 338 -12.01 -4.86 -26.92
N PRO A 339 -12.29 -4.30 -25.72
CA PRO A 339 -11.22 -3.76 -24.88
C PRO A 339 -10.27 -4.85 -24.38
N GLU A 340 -8.98 -4.66 -24.64
CA GLU A 340 -7.88 -5.57 -24.27
C GLU A 340 -7.71 -5.74 -22.75
N MET A 341 -8.00 -4.69 -21.96
CA MET A 341 -7.86 -4.72 -20.50
C MET A 341 -9.02 -5.42 -19.77
N VAL A 342 -9.93 -6.04 -20.51
CA VAL A 342 -10.98 -6.86 -19.91
C VAL A 342 -10.45 -8.28 -19.78
N ASN A 343 -10.60 -8.86 -18.58
CA ASN A 343 -10.25 -10.24 -18.28
C ASN A 343 -11.51 -11.12 -18.24
N GLY A 344 -11.31 -12.43 -18.45
CA GLY A 344 -12.32 -13.44 -18.16
C GLY A 344 -12.48 -13.64 -16.65
N GLY A 345 -13.72 -13.74 -16.17
CA GLY A 345 -14.01 -14.11 -14.79
C GLY A 345 -14.04 -15.63 -14.56
N GLU A 346 -14.40 -16.05 -13.34
CA GLU A 346 -14.52 -17.47 -12.97
C GLU A 346 -15.50 -18.25 -13.86
N ASP A 347 -16.59 -17.59 -14.28
CA ASP A 347 -17.56 -18.14 -15.21
C ASP A 347 -17.22 -17.74 -16.65
N SER A 348 -17.39 -18.68 -17.58
CA SER A 348 -17.19 -18.49 -19.04
C SER A 348 -17.99 -17.36 -19.71
N HIS A 349 -18.90 -16.69 -18.99
CA HIS A 349 -19.72 -15.57 -19.47
C HIS A 349 -19.57 -14.32 -18.61
N THR A 350 -18.62 -14.32 -17.68
CA THR A 350 -18.29 -13.19 -16.82
C THR A 350 -17.04 -12.52 -17.37
N TYR A 351 -17.10 -11.20 -17.52
CA TYR A 351 -15.99 -10.38 -17.97
C TYR A 351 -15.82 -9.25 -16.96
N GLN A 352 -14.59 -8.82 -16.72
CA GLN A 352 -14.30 -7.84 -15.68
C GLN A 352 -13.00 -7.11 -15.96
N TYR A 353 -12.88 -5.88 -15.45
CA TYR A 353 -11.57 -5.28 -15.24
C TYR A 353 -11.05 -5.77 -13.90
N GLU A 354 -9.74 -6.00 -13.82
CA GLU A 354 -9.08 -6.41 -12.59
C GLU A 354 -8.00 -5.39 -12.23
N TYR A 355 -7.91 -5.09 -10.94
CA TYR A 355 -6.97 -4.12 -10.39
C TYR A 355 -6.35 -4.71 -9.14
N ALA A 356 -5.04 -4.59 -9.01
CA ALA A 356 -4.33 -4.91 -7.80
C ALA A 356 -4.07 -3.64 -6.99
N THR A 357 -4.14 -3.75 -5.67
CA THR A 357 -3.92 -2.64 -4.74
C THR A 357 -2.97 -3.06 -3.63
N LEU A 358 -2.19 -2.10 -3.13
CA LEU A 358 -1.41 -2.27 -1.91
C LEU A 358 -1.93 -1.29 -0.86
N THR A 359 -2.39 -1.83 0.27
CA THR A 359 -3.09 -1.09 1.32
C THR A 359 -2.42 -1.30 2.68
N VAL A 360 -2.34 -0.24 3.49
CA VAL A 360 -1.89 -0.33 4.89
C VAL A 360 -2.91 -1.13 5.70
N VAL A 361 -2.45 -2.10 6.50
CA VAL A 361 -3.32 -2.97 7.33
C VAL A 361 -2.90 -3.02 8.81
N GLY A 362 -3.66 -3.77 9.61
CA GLY A 362 -3.37 -4.03 11.01
C GLY A 362 -3.85 -2.92 11.96
N ARG A 363 -2.96 -2.39 12.80
CA ARG A 363 -3.29 -1.34 13.80
C ARG A 363 -3.33 0.08 13.21
N ASN A 364 -3.04 0.23 11.92
CA ASN A 364 -2.83 1.48 11.19
C ASN A 364 -3.99 1.83 10.26
N ALA A 365 -4.38 3.10 10.15
CA ALA A 365 -5.57 3.46 9.38
C ALA A 365 -5.47 2.87 7.96
N PRO A 366 -6.50 2.18 7.45
CA PRO A 366 -6.41 1.54 6.16
C PRO A 366 -6.42 2.60 5.07
N ILE A 367 -5.29 2.73 4.41
CA ILE A 367 -5.01 3.72 3.36
C ILE A 367 -4.40 2.96 2.18
N VAL A 368 -5.00 3.13 1.01
CA VAL A 368 -4.52 2.52 -0.23
C VAL A 368 -3.35 3.35 -0.75
N LEU A 369 -2.17 2.75 -0.82
CA LEU A 369 -0.92 3.42 -1.16
C LEU A 369 -0.56 3.30 -2.64
N ALA A 370 -0.98 2.21 -3.28
CA ALA A 370 -0.67 1.95 -4.68
C ALA A 370 -1.80 1.19 -5.37
N VAL A 371 -1.88 1.38 -6.69
CA VAL A 371 -2.84 0.70 -7.56
C VAL A 371 -2.19 0.37 -8.90
N GLU A 372 -2.47 -0.81 -9.43
CA GLU A 372 -2.04 -1.27 -10.74
C GLU A 372 -3.19 -2.04 -11.44
N PRO A 373 -3.40 -1.86 -12.75
CA PRO A 373 -4.28 -2.72 -13.51
C PRO A 373 -3.67 -4.11 -13.69
N VAL A 374 -4.53 -5.13 -13.83
CA VAL A 374 -4.11 -6.51 -14.09
C VAL A 374 -4.66 -6.94 -15.45
N ARG A 375 -3.78 -7.46 -16.32
CA ARG A 375 -4.14 -7.99 -17.64
C ARG A 375 -3.82 -9.49 -17.69
N HIS A 376 -4.79 -10.27 -18.13
CA HIS A 376 -4.65 -11.71 -18.35
C HIS A 376 -4.96 -12.06 -19.80
N ASP A 377 -4.21 -13.02 -20.34
CA ASP A 377 -4.44 -13.59 -21.66
C ASP A 377 -5.85 -14.16 -21.71
N SER A 378 -6.69 -13.51 -22.51
CA SER A 378 -8.09 -13.85 -22.63
C SER A 378 -8.36 -14.66 -23.89
N THR A 379 -9.26 -15.65 -23.79
CA THR A 379 -9.54 -16.58 -24.91
C THR A 379 -9.95 -15.88 -26.21
N TRP A 380 -10.52 -14.68 -26.17
CA TRP A 380 -10.90 -13.93 -27.38
C TRP A 380 -9.75 -13.18 -28.05
N GLU A 381 -8.58 -13.10 -27.42
CA GLU A 381 -7.36 -12.50 -27.98
C GLU A 381 -6.53 -13.51 -28.81
N GLY A 382 -6.88 -14.80 -28.75
CA GLY A 382 -6.26 -15.83 -29.59
C GLY A 382 -4.78 -16.06 -29.24
N GLU A 383 -3.90 -15.97 -30.24
CA GLU A 383 -2.44 -16.14 -30.04
C GLU A 383 -1.73 -14.82 -29.66
N GLU A 384 -2.45 -13.69 -29.68
CA GLU A 384 -1.91 -12.35 -29.44
C GLU A 384 -2.13 -11.88 -27.99
N GLY A 385 -2.82 -12.68 -27.17
CA GLY A 385 -3.12 -12.33 -25.79
C GLY A 385 -1.88 -12.21 -24.91
N GLU A 386 -1.95 -11.29 -23.95
CA GLU A 386 -0.86 -10.94 -23.06
C GLU A 386 -1.28 -11.15 -21.60
N THR A 387 -0.41 -11.79 -20.80
CA THR A 387 -0.56 -11.84 -19.34
C THR A 387 0.56 -11.07 -18.68
N VAL A 388 0.18 -10.09 -17.84
CA VAL A 388 1.10 -9.42 -16.94
C VAL A 388 1.36 -10.35 -15.76
N SER A 389 2.63 -10.58 -15.44
CA SER A 389 3.00 -11.46 -14.32
C SER A 389 2.67 -10.81 -12.98
N TRP A 390 2.35 -11.61 -11.96
CA TRP A 390 2.17 -11.09 -10.60
C TRP A 390 3.45 -10.44 -10.04
N ALA A 391 4.63 -10.89 -10.46
CA ALA A 391 5.90 -10.30 -10.03
C ALA A 391 6.04 -8.85 -10.54
N GLU A 392 5.67 -8.59 -11.79
CA GLU A 392 5.62 -7.23 -12.36
C GLU A 392 4.62 -6.34 -11.62
N VAL A 393 3.40 -6.85 -11.37
CA VAL A 393 2.36 -6.11 -10.63
C VAL A 393 2.85 -5.75 -9.23
N VAL A 394 3.45 -6.71 -8.52
CA VAL A 394 3.96 -6.51 -7.16
C VAL A 394 5.14 -5.54 -7.13
N ASP A 395 6.06 -5.63 -8.08
CA ASP A 395 7.18 -4.68 -8.19
C ASP A 395 6.67 -3.25 -8.34
N ARG A 396 5.72 -3.03 -9.27
CA ARG A 396 5.14 -1.72 -9.51
C ARG A 396 4.38 -1.21 -8.29
N LEU A 397 3.58 -2.05 -7.63
CA LEU A 397 2.85 -1.68 -6.41
C LEU A 397 3.80 -1.29 -5.27
N LEU A 398 4.87 -2.05 -5.03
CA LEU A 398 5.84 -1.73 -3.99
C LEU A 398 6.67 -0.49 -4.33
N THR A 399 7.08 -0.34 -5.59
CA THR A 399 7.75 0.87 -6.09
C THR A 399 6.93 2.12 -5.87
N GLN A 400 5.61 2.04 -6.05
CA GLN A 400 4.71 3.14 -5.72
C GLN A 400 4.59 3.35 -4.20
N ALA A 401 4.22 2.31 -3.47
CA ALA A 401 3.84 2.41 -2.07
C ALA A 401 4.99 2.85 -1.15
N ARG A 402 6.21 2.38 -1.45
CA ARG A 402 7.42 2.70 -0.67
C ARG A 402 7.89 4.14 -0.80
N LYS A 403 7.36 4.89 -1.77
CA LYS A 403 7.56 6.35 -1.85
C LYS A 403 6.80 7.08 -0.74
N HIS A 404 5.68 6.50 -0.29
CA HIS A 404 4.79 7.12 0.68
C HIS A 404 5.13 6.76 2.12
N VAL A 405 5.51 5.49 2.36
CA VAL A 405 5.74 4.94 3.71
C VAL A 405 6.79 3.84 3.69
N ASP A 406 7.43 3.62 4.83
CA ASP A 406 8.29 2.45 5.02
C ASP A 406 7.46 1.19 5.25
N ILE A 407 7.62 0.19 4.40
CA ILE A 407 6.89 -1.08 4.48
C ILE A 407 7.83 -2.15 5.01
N GLN A 408 7.47 -2.77 6.13
CA GLN A 408 8.25 -3.86 6.70
C GLN A 408 7.80 -5.24 6.24
N LEU A 409 6.50 -5.41 6.05
CA LEU A 409 5.85 -6.69 5.85
C LEU A 409 4.73 -6.51 4.86
N VAL A 410 4.72 -7.36 3.84
CA VAL A 410 3.68 -7.44 2.82
C VAL A 410 2.94 -8.76 2.97
N MET A 411 1.64 -8.69 3.20
CA MET A 411 0.78 -9.85 3.24
C MET A 411 0.04 -9.98 1.91
N ALA A 412 0.15 -11.11 1.23
CA ALA A 412 -0.49 -11.33 -0.07
C ALA A 412 -1.35 -12.59 -0.04
N ASP A 413 -2.39 -12.65 -0.88
CA ASP A 413 -3.24 -13.83 -0.94
C ASP A 413 -2.51 -14.97 -1.67
N ARG A 414 -3.15 -16.13 -1.72
CA ARG A 414 -2.62 -17.29 -2.44
C ARG A 414 -2.50 -17.09 -3.96
N ALA A 415 -3.17 -16.10 -4.56
CA ALA A 415 -3.02 -15.83 -6.00
C ALA A 415 -1.60 -15.32 -6.30
N PHE A 416 -0.99 -14.58 -5.37
CA PHE A 416 0.39 -14.12 -5.42
C PHE A 416 1.44 -15.17 -5.02
N ASP A 417 1.04 -16.42 -4.72
CA ASP A 417 1.97 -17.51 -4.40
C ASP A 417 2.78 -17.93 -5.63
N GLY A 418 3.95 -17.31 -5.81
CA GLY A 418 4.92 -17.61 -6.85
C GLY A 418 6.34 -17.21 -6.46
N HIS A 419 7.35 -17.96 -6.91
CA HIS A 419 8.75 -17.72 -6.53
C HIS A 419 9.26 -16.36 -7.02
N ALA A 420 8.83 -15.92 -8.22
CA ALA A 420 9.16 -14.60 -8.76
C ALA A 420 8.62 -13.45 -7.88
N VAL A 421 7.42 -13.63 -7.31
CA VAL A 421 6.83 -12.64 -6.39
C VAL A 421 7.68 -12.55 -5.12
N GLY A 422 8.02 -13.68 -4.50
CA GLY A 422 8.92 -13.70 -3.35
C GLY A 422 10.27 -13.05 -3.65
N HIS A 423 10.86 -13.36 -4.82
CA HIS A 423 12.11 -12.75 -5.27
C HIS A 423 12.01 -11.24 -5.40
N VAL A 424 10.97 -10.70 -6.05
CA VAL A 424 10.77 -9.24 -6.17
C VAL A 424 10.62 -8.59 -4.79
N ILE A 425 9.78 -9.14 -3.91
CA ILE A 425 9.53 -8.52 -2.59
C ILE A 425 10.82 -8.50 -1.75
N ASP A 426 11.58 -9.59 -1.77
CA ASP A 426 12.81 -9.72 -0.98
C ASP A 426 14.01 -9.03 -1.63
N GLN A 427 14.36 -9.38 -2.87
CA GLN A 427 15.61 -8.95 -3.51
C GLN A 427 15.54 -7.54 -4.09
N TYR A 428 14.40 -7.11 -4.65
CA TYR A 428 14.28 -5.76 -5.22
C TYR A 428 13.85 -4.74 -4.16
N HIS A 429 12.97 -5.13 -3.23
CA HIS A 429 12.40 -4.21 -2.25
C HIS A 429 12.97 -4.37 -0.83
N GLY A 430 13.58 -5.50 -0.49
CA GLY A 430 14.11 -5.74 0.85
C GLY A 430 13.04 -5.76 1.93
N VAL A 431 11.84 -6.24 1.61
CA VAL A 431 10.66 -6.24 2.48
C VAL A 431 10.32 -7.67 2.90
N ASN A 432 9.84 -7.87 4.13
CA ASN A 432 9.37 -9.19 4.53
C ASN A 432 8.04 -9.50 3.85
N TYR A 433 7.76 -10.76 3.54
CA TYR A 433 6.46 -11.18 3.03
C TYR A 433 5.85 -12.30 3.86
N LEU A 434 4.53 -12.41 3.79
CA LEU A 434 3.78 -13.52 4.36
C LEU A 434 2.67 -13.91 3.38
N ILE A 435 2.79 -15.09 2.77
CA ILE A 435 1.89 -15.57 1.72
C ILE A 435 1.43 -17.00 2.05
N PRO A 436 0.12 -17.28 2.08
CA PRO A 436 -0.37 -18.64 2.29
C PRO A 436 -0.15 -19.50 1.05
N LYS A 437 0.14 -20.78 1.28
CA LYS A 437 0.30 -21.79 0.24
C LYS A 437 -1.03 -22.40 -0.19
N LYS A 438 -1.10 -22.82 -1.45
CA LYS A 438 -2.23 -23.58 -1.99
C LYS A 438 -2.23 -25.01 -1.43
N LYS A 439 -3.42 -25.65 -1.36
CA LYS A 439 -3.60 -27.07 -0.92
C LYS A 439 -2.63 -28.07 -1.58
N ASN A 440 -2.27 -27.84 -2.84
CA ASN A 440 -1.39 -28.72 -3.62
C ASN A 440 0.01 -28.14 -3.83
N ALA A 441 0.41 -27.13 -3.04
CA ALA A 441 1.74 -26.57 -3.13
C ALA A 441 2.79 -27.62 -2.72
N THR A 442 3.96 -27.53 -3.34
CA THR A 442 5.10 -28.40 -3.03
C THR A 442 6.24 -27.58 -2.46
N VAL A 443 6.88 -28.07 -1.40
CA VAL A 443 8.06 -27.47 -0.77
C VAL A 443 9.14 -28.53 -0.69
N GLY A 444 10.30 -28.29 -1.31
CA GLY A 444 11.38 -29.28 -1.38
C GLY A 444 11.04 -30.55 -2.16
N GLY A 445 10.06 -30.48 -3.08
CA GLY A 445 9.61 -31.62 -3.89
C GLY A 445 8.55 -32.51 -3.23
N GLU A 446 8.12 -32.20 -2.00
CA GLU A 446 7.06 -32.89 -1.28
C GLU A 446 5.84 -31.97 -1.14
N ASN A 447 4.63 -32.53 -1.08
CA ASN A 447 3.42 -31.74 -0.86
C ASN A 447 3.43 -31.16 0.57
N VAL A 448 3.04 -29.89 0.72
CA VAL A 448 2.94 -29.24 2.03
C VAL A 448 2.04 -30.01 3.01
N ALA A 449 1.01 -30.69 2.52
CA ALA A 449 0.11 -31.51 3.33
C ALA A 449 0.79 -32.77 3.87
N ASP A 450 1.71 -33.38 3.12
CA ASP A 450 2.42 -34.59 3.56
C ASP A 450 3.38 -34.27 4.72
N LYS A 451 3.96 -33.06 4.73
CA LYS A 451 4.86 -32.57 5.78
C LYS A 451 4.16 -32.28 7.11
N LEU A 452 2.83 -32.25 7.15
CA LEU A 452 2.05 -32.03 8.38
C LEU A 452 1.98 -33.26 9.29
N SER A 453 2.40 -34.45 8.84
CA SER A 453 2.33 -35.69 9.64
C SER A 453 2.97 -35.51 11.01
N ASP A 454 4.15 -34.88 11.07
CA ASP A 454 4.89 -34.69 12.32
C ASP A 454 4.16 -33.76 13.31
N VAL A 455 3.46 -32.74 12.79
CA VAL A 455 2.67 -31.80 13.61
C VAL A 455 1.40 -32.48 14.11
N LYS A 456 0.74 -33.28 13.26
CA LYS A 456 -0.45 -34.06 13.62
C LYS A 456 -0.14 -35.18 14.61
N GLU A 457 1.02 -35.82 14.52
CA GLU A 457 1.42 -36.92 15.40
C GLU A 457 1.87 -36.46 16.79
N ASP A 458 2.46 -35.27 16.91
CA ASP A 458 2.87 -34.69 18.19
C ASP A 458 1.84 -33.71 18.75
N MET A 459 0.97 -34.19 19.65
CA MET A 459 -0.07 -33.39 20.33
C MET A 459 0.47 -32.20 21.16
N THR A 460 1.79 -32.09 21.36
CA THR A 460 2.40 -30.95 22.07
C THR A 460 2.86 -29.83 21.15
N LEU A 461 3.04 -30.11 19.85
CA LEU A 461 3.38 -29.11 18.85
C LEU A 461 2.10 -28.46 18.34
N ARG A 462 1.97 -27.15 18.60
CA ARG A 462 0.87 -26.35 18.06
C ARG A 462 1.18 -25.78 16.68
N SER A 463 2.47 -25.60 16.37
CA SER A 463 2.99 -25.05 15.12
C SER A 463 4.39 -25.59 14.86
N ARG A 464 4.84 -25.53 13.60
CA ARG A 464 6.18 -25.92 13.16
C ARG A 464 6.72 -24.89 12.17
N VAL A 465 8.03 -24.68 12.21
CA VAL A 465 8.74 -23.82 11.26
C VAL A 465 9.82 -24.65 10.57
N GLU A 466 9.78 -24.72 9.24
CA GLU A 466 10.89 -25.20 8.40
C GLU A 466 11.67 -23.97 7.93
N ARG A 467 12.92 -23.82 8.38
CA ARG A 467 13.77 -22.66 8.11
C ARG A 467 14.76 -22.93 6.99
N ASP A 468 15.35 -21.86 6.47
CA ASP A 468 16.48 -21.88 5.53
C ASP A 468 16.18 -22.70 4.26
N ALA A 469 14.94 -22.66 3.80
CA ALA A 469 14.52 -23.36 2.60
C ALA A 469 14.79 -22.46 1.39
N SER A 470 15.84 -22.79 0.64
CA SER A 470 16.26 -22.04 -0.53
C SER A 470 15.21 -22.04 -1.65
N LEU A 471 14.85 -20.83 -2.10
CA LEU A 471 13.97 -20.61 -3.25
C LEU A 471 14.81 -20.45 -4.52
N TYR A 472 14.34 -21.09 -5.59
CA TYR A 472 14.99 -21.08 -6.90
C TYR A 472 14.03 -20.59 -7.98
N LEU A 473 14.58 -19.84 -8.93
CA LEU A 473 13.93 -19.40 -10.16
C LEU A 473 14.40 -20.26 -11.32
N THR A 474 13.53 -20.44 -12.30
CA THR A 474 13.83 -21.15 -13.55
C THR A 474 13.99 -20.16 -14.71
N SER A 475 14.66 -20.55 -15.79
CA SER A 475 14.90 -19.65 -16.93
C SER A 475 13.63 -19.16 -17.64
N ASP A 476 12.48 -19.81 -17.40
CA ASP A 476 11.16 -19.44 -17.89
C ASP A 476 10.33 -18.64 -16.86
N THR A 477 10.95 -18.23 -15.74
CA THR A 477 10.31 -17.36 -14.75
C THR A 477 9.90 -16.05 -15.40
N PRO A 478 8.61 -15.68 -15.39
CA PRO A 478 8.17 -14.42 -15.97
C PRO A 478 8.76 -13.22 -15.24
N TYR A 479 8.99 -12.12 -15.97
CA TYR A 479 9.44 -10.81 -15.49
C TYR A 479 10.87 -10.71 -14.95
N VAL A 480 11.40 -11.76 -14.31
CA VAL A 480 12.79 -11.81 -13.85
C VAL A 480 13.66 -12.45 -14.94
N ASP A 481 14.64 -11.70 -15.47
CA ASP A 481 15.64 -12.26 -16.39
C ASP A 481 16.72 -13.01 -15.60
N VAL A 482 16.44 -14.27 -15.27
CA VAL A 482 17.30 -15.15 -14.45
C VAL A 482 18.74 -15.24 -14.96
N ALA A 483 18.99 -14.98 -16.26
CA ALA A 483 20.33 -15.03 -16.82
C ALA A 483 21.16 -13.76 -16.58
N ASP A 484 20.48 -12.60 -16.54
CA ASP A 484 21.13 -11.28 -16.48
C ASP A 484 20.85 -10.53 -15.17
N ASP A 485 20.00 -11.06 -14.29
CA ASP A 485 19.69 -10.46 -13.00
C ASP A 485 20.84 -10.63 -11.98
N PRO A 486 21.41 -9.54 -11.43
CA PRO A 486 22.55 -9.61 -10.53
C PRO A 486 22.22 -10.13 -9.12
N THR A 487 20.94 -10.17 -8.74
CA THR A 487 20.46 -10.67 -7.45
C THR A 487 20.16 -12.18 -7.49
N VAL A 488 20.18 -12.78 -8.69
CA VAL A 488 20.03 -14.22 -8.87
C VAL A 488 21.39 -14.91 -8.77
N GLY A 489 21.50 -15.83 -7.81
CA GLY A 489 22.69 -16.64 -7.58
C GLY A 489 22.85 -17.81 -8.55
N GLU A 490 23.89 -18.62 -8.33
CA GLU A 490 24.16 -19.81 -9.14
C GLU A 490 22.93 -20.75 -9.19
N ASP A 491 22.72 -21.38 -10.35
CA ASP A 491 21.60 -22.29 -10.62
C ASP A 491 20.19 -21.69 -10.39
N GLY A 492 20.06 -20.36 -10.43
CA GLY A 492 18.78 -19.67 -10.25
C GLY A 492 18.41 -19.45 -8.79
N TYR A 493 19.35 -19.59 -7.85
CA TYR A 493 19.11 -19.29 -6.44
C TYR A 493 18.62 -17.84 -6.25
N SER A 494 17.62 -17.64 -5.39
CA SER A 494 17.06 -16.33 -5.09
C SER A 494 17.40 -15.92 -3.65
N HIS A 495 16.72 -16.53 -2.67
CA HIS A 495 16.93 -16.30 -1.25
C HIS A 495 16.40 -17.48 -0.45
N ASP A 496 16.70 -17.51 0.85
CA ASP A 496 16.14 -18.50 1.77
C ASP A 496 14.80 -18.03 2.33
N ALA A 497 13.88 -18.98 2.50
CA ALA A 497 12.57 -18.72 3.08
C ALA A 497 12.26 -19.71 4.21
N SER A 498 11.37 -19.28 5.10
CA SER A 498 10.79 -20.09 6.15
C SER A 498 9.35 -20.48 5.81
N PHE A 499 9.00 -21.75 6.04
CA PHE A 499 7.64 -22.28 5.91
C PHE A 499 7.02 -22.48 7.28
N LEU A 500 5.89 -21.83 7.51
CA LEU A 500 5.19 -21.79 8.78
C LEU A 500 3.97 -22.71 8.72
N TYR A 501 3.98 -23.80 9.47
CA TYR A 501 2.87 -24.73 9.62
C TYR A 501 2.11 -24.36 10.89
N VAL A 502 0.90 -23.87 10.75
CA VAL A 502 0.09 -23.32 11.85
C VAL A 502 -1.34 -23.85 11.79
N PRO A 503 -2.08 -23.89 12.90
CA PRO A 503 -3.49 -24.28 12.88
C PRO A 503 -4.27 -23.31 12.00
N ALA A 504 -5.14 -23.83 11.14
CA ALA A 504 -6.00 -23.01 10.32
C ALA A 504 -7.10 -22.36 11.18
N GLU A 505 -7.22 -21.05 11.11
CA GLU A 505 -8.37 -20.33 11.68
C GLU A 505 -9.58 -20.31 10.72
N ASP A 506 -9.33 -20.53 9.42
CA ASP A 506 -10.32 -20.55 8.36
C ASP A 506 -10.10 -21.77 7.43
N GLU A 507 -11.19 -22.43 7.03
CA GLU A 507 -11.18 -23.57 6.11
C GLU A 507 -10.59 -23.21 4.74
N ASP A 508 -10.70 -21.93 4.33
CA ASP A 508 -10.21 -21.44 3.04
C ASP A 508 -8.68 -21.38 2.96
N TRP A 509 -8.00 -21.31 4.10
CA TRP A 509 -6.53 -21.26 4.19
C TRP A 509 -5.91 -22.61 4.50
N ALA A 510 -6.72 -23.57 4.91
CA ALA A 510 -6.20 -24.88 5.25
C ALA A 510 -5.62 -25.58 4.01
N VAL A 511 -4.49 -26.25 4.18
CA VAL A 511 -3.80 -26.98 3.11
C VAL A 511 -4.09 -28.48 3.14
N ASP A 512 -4.60 -28.99 4.27
CA ASP A 512 -4.88 -30.40 4.49
C ASP A 512 -6.37 -30.75 4.26
N GLU A 513 -6.64 -32.05 4.10
CA GLU A 513 -8.00 -32.55 3.84
C GLU A 513 -8.95 -32.37 5.04
N ASP A 514 -8.41 -32.35 6.25
CA ASP A 514 -9.17 -32.18 7.49
C ASP A 514 -9.44 -30.69 7.81
N ASN A 515 -8.93 -29.78 6.98
CA ASN A 515 -8.96 -28.33 7.16
C ASN A 515 -8.39 -27.86 8.53
N GLU A 516 -7.39 -28.54 9.06
CA GLU A 516 -6.83 -28.26 10.39
C GLU A 516 -5.64 -27.32 10.37
N TYR A 517 -4.88 -27.26 9.26
CA TYR A 517 -3.61 -26.53 9.21
C TYR A 517 -3.48 -25.67 7.97
N ALA A 518 -2.97 -24.45 8.15
CA ALA A 518 -2.53 -23.57 7.09
C ALA A 518 -1.00 -23.58 6.99
N VAL A 519 -0.48 -23.32 5.79
CA VAL A 519 0.96 -23.18 5.55
C VAL A 519 1.25 -21.83 4.94
N PHE A 520 2.13 -21.06 5.56
CA PHE A 520 2.61 -19.79 5.05
C PHE A 520 4.07 -19.88 4.63
N VAL A 521 4.48 -19.03 3.69
CA VAL A 521 5.88 -18.79 3.35
C VAL A 521 6.24 -17.35 3.71
N THR A 522 7.44 -17.17 4.25
CA THR A 522 8.02 -15.87 4.61
C THR A 522 9.53 -15.89 4.39
N ASN A 523 10.13 -14.75 4.04
CA ASN A 523 11.58 -14.51 4.05
C ASN A 523 12.07 -13.97 5.40
N ALA A 524 11.22 -13.90 6.43
CA ALA A 524 11.66 -13.52 7.76
C ALA A 524 12.64 -14.58 8.33
N ASP A 525 13.81 -14.10 8.77
CA ASP A 525 14.83 -14.90 9.42
C ASP A 525 14.41 -15.33 10.85
N ASP A 526 14.90 -16.49 11.28
CA ASP A 526 14.83 -17.00 12.66
C ASP A 526 13.43 -17.13 13.32
N VAL A 527 12.34 -17.10 12.54
CA VAL A 527 10.96 -17.20 13.06
C VAL A 527 10.78 -18.43 13.95
N SER A 528 10.37 -18.23 15.20
CA SER A 528 10.04 -19.29 16.15
C SER A 528 8.62 -19.83 15.92
N PRO A 529 8.30 -21.06 16.40
CA PRO A 529 6.94 -21.58 16.31
C PRO A 529 5.88 -20.68 16.97
N MET A 530 6.24 -19.93 18.01
CA MET A 530 5.32 -18.99 18.66
C MET A 530 5.08 -17.75 17.79
N GLU A 531 6.14 -17.21 17.18
CA GLU A 531 6.04 -16.07 16.25
C GLU A 531 5.27 -16.46 14.99
N ALA A 532 5.41 -17.70 14.51
CA ALA A 532 4.61 -18.21 13.40
C ALA A 532 3.10 -18.15 13.67
N ILE A 533 2.67 -18.45 14.90
CA ILE A 533 1.26 -18.29 15.30
C ILE A 533 0.90 -16.80 15.31
N GLY A 534 1.75 -15.94 15.88
CA GLY A 534 1.52 -14.49 15.90
C GLY A 534 1.40 -13.86 14.51
N LEU A 535 2.25 -14.29 13.56
CA LEU A 535 2.20 -13.88 12.15
C LEU A 535 0.92 -14.37 11.48
N SER A 536 0.46 -15.59 11.78
CA SER A 536 -0.83 -16.10 11.32
C SER A 536 -1.99 -15.27 11.87
N ASP A 537 -1.99 -14.95 13.17
CA ASP A 537 -3.02 -14.11 13.80
C ASP A 537 -3.01 -12.67 13.24
N GLU A 538 -1.83 -12.17 12.85
CA GLU A 538 -1.70 -10.89 12.16
C GLU A 538 -2.21 -10.95 10.73
N TYR A 539 -1.95 -12.05 10.02
CA TYR A 539 -2.51 -12.32 8.71
C TYR A 539 -4.04 -12.39 8.74
N SER A 540 -4.64 -12.97 9.79
CA SER A 540 -6.10 -12.98 9.95
C SER A 540 -6.70 -11.57 10.02
N LYS A 541 -5.95 -10.58 10.51
CA LYS A 541 -6.39 -9.16 10.54
C LYS A 541 -6.37 -8.51 9.15
N ARG A 542 -5.75 -9.14 8.15
CA ARG A 542 -5.85 -8.73 6.75
C ARG A 542 -7.29 -8.83 6.23
N TRP A 543 -8.18 -9.58 6.90
CA TRP A 543 -9.61 -9.58 6.60
C TRP A 543 -10.24 -8.18 6.63
N ASP A 544 -9.60 -7.22 7.32
CA ASP A 544 -9.98 -5.81 7.26
C ASP A 544 -10.05 -5.30 5.80
N ILE A 545 -9.20 -5.78 4.89
CA ILE A 545 -9.23 -5.39 3.45
C ILE A 545 -10.52 -5.83 2.76
N GLU A 546 -11.07 -7.00 3.08
CA GLU A 546 -12.36 -7.39 2.51
C GLU A 546 -13.48 -6.43 2.94
N ILE A 547 -13.40 -5.92 4.18
CA ILE A 547 -14.28 -4.86 4.66
C ILE A 547 -14.01 -3.57 3.90
N GLU A 548 -12.75 -3.18 3.72
CA GLU A 548 -12.36 -1.98 2.98
C GLU A 548 -12.89 -2.01 1.54
N TYR A 549 -12.73 -3.13 0.84
CA TYR A 549 -13.25 -3.30 -0.51
C TYR A 549 -14.78 -3.22 -0.55
N LYS A 550 -15.48 -3.77 0.46
CA LYS A 550 -16.94 -3.57 0.62
C LYS A 550 -17.28 -2.09 0.78
N MET A 551 -16.38 -1.25 1.29
CA MET A 551 -16.53 0.21 1.43
C MET A 551 -16.11 0.99 0.18
N VAL A 552 -15.17 0.49 -0.63
CA VAL A 552 -14.79 1.06 -1.94
C VAL A 552 -15.86 0.82 -3.00
N LYS A 553 -16.48 -0.38 -3.03
CA LYS A 553 -17.52 -0.74 -4.01
C LYS A 553 -18.65 0.31 -4.16
N PRO A 554 -19.21 0.88 -3.07
CA PRO A 554 -20.17 1.97 -3.15
C PRO A 554 -19.67 3.25 -3.81
N LEU A 555 -18.35 3.49 -3.79
CA LEU A 555 -17.69 4.65 -4.40
C LEU A 555 -17.42 4.46 -5.89
N LEU A 556 -17.48 3.22 -6.40
CA LEU A 556 -17.34 2.94 -7.82
C LEU A 556 -18.62 3.34 -8.58
N PRO A 557 -18.54 4.31 -9.50
CA PRO A 557 -19.69 4.72 -10.28
C PRO A 557 -20.01 3.70 -11.37
N SER A 558 -21.30 3.63 -11.73
CA SER A 558 -21.75 2.75 -12.81
C SER A 558 -21.50 3.40 -14.17
N ILE A 559 -20.35 3.13 -14.77
CA ILE A 559 -19.97 3.66 -16.08
C ILE A 559 -20.26 2.66 -17.21
N ARG A 560 -20.71 3.18 -18.35
CA ARG A 560 -20.91 2.41 -19.60
C ARG A 560 -19.71 2.49 -20.55
N SER A 561 -18.72 3.33 -20.23
CA SER A 561 -17.55 3.52 -21.08
C SER A 561 -16.80 2.20 -21.24
N THR A 562 -16.34 1.93 -22.45
CA THR A 562 -15.39 0.86 -22.76
C THR A 562 -13.95 1.39 -22.82
N ASP A 563 -13.77 2.70 -22.76
CA ASP A 563 -12.47 3.37 -22.75
C ASP A 563 -11.72 3.05 -21.45
N TYR A 564 -10.55 2.45 -21.58
CA TYR A 564 -9.71 2.03 -20.47
C TYR A 564 -9.29 3.20 -19.58
N ARG A 565 -9.01 4.39 -20.15
CA ARG A 565 -8.66 5.60 -19.37
C ARG A 565 -9.75 5.95 -18.38
N MET A 566 -11.00 5.92 -18.83
CA MET A 566 -12.16 6.16 -17.97
C MET A 566 -12.32 5.11 -16.88
N ARG A 567 -12.07 3.84 -17.21
CA ARG A 567 -12.21 2.71 -16.30
C ARG A 567 -11.19 2.78 -15.18
N PHE A 568 -9.91 2.87 -15.55
CA PHE A 568 -8.82 2.87 -14.60
C PHE A 568 -8.82 4.14 -13.74
N PHE A 569 -8.95 5.33 -14.33
CA PHE A 569 -9.03 6.56 -13.56
C PHE A 569 -10.20 6.56 -12.57
N THR A 570 -11.37 6.10 -12.99
CA THR A 570 -12.54 6.05 -12.11
C THR A 570 -12.31 5.14 -10.91
N PHE A 571 -11.64 4.00 -11.14
CA PHE A 571 -11.25 3.10 -10.08
C PHE A 571 -10.26 3.78 -9.13
N ALA A 572 -9.14 4.30 -9.65
CA ALA A 572 -8.12 5.01 -8.87
C ALA A 572 -8.70 6.20 -8.08
N TYR A 573 -9.59 6.99 -8.68
CA TYR A 573 -10.28 8.10 -8.02
C TYR A 573 -11.19 7.64 -6.87
N SER A 574 -11.82 6.48 -7.02
CA SER A 574 -12.65 5.91 -5.94
C SER A 574 -11.80 5.48 -4.74
N LEU A 575 -10.57 5.02 -4.99
CA LEU A 575 -9.57 4.76 -3.94
C LEU A 575 -9.11 6.07 -3.27
N LEU A 576 -8.89 7.15 -4.04
CA LEU A 576 -8.55 8.47 -3.46
C LEU A 576 -9.68 9.02 -2.57
N LEU A 577 -10.94 8.82 -2.95
CA LEU A 577 -12.09 9.19 -2.12
C LEU A 577 -12.20 8.32 -0.86
N TYR A 578 -11.88 7.02 -0.97
CA TYR A 578 -11.80 6.13 0.17
C TYR A 578 -10.71 6.59 1.16
N ASN A 579 -9.51 6.90 0.66
CA ASN A 579 -8.42 7.45 1.48
C ASN A 579 -8.85 8.75 2.15
N LEU A 580 -9.43 9.68 1.39
CA LEU A 580 -9.95 10.94 1.92
C LEU A 580 -10.95 10.70 3.04
N TRP A 581 -11.88 9.75 2.87
CA TRP A 581 -12.84 9.39 3.90
C TRP A 581 -12.17 8.90 5.18
N ARG A 582 -11.24 7.95 5.07
CA ARG A 582 -10.51 7.38 6.23
C ARG A 582 -9.67 8.43 6.95
N MET A 583 -9.05 9.33 6.20
CA MET A 583 -8.26 10.43 6.73
C MET A 583 -9.13 11.46 7.44
N VAL A 584 -10.24 11.89 6.84
CA VAL A 584 -11.21 12.78 7.48
C VAL A 584 -11.75 12.16 8.76
N ASP A 585 -12.13 10.88 8.72
CA ASP A 585 -12.60 10.14 9.90
C ASP A 585 -11.56 10.13 11.01
N HIS A 586 -10.30 9.87 10.66
CA HIS A 586 -9.19 9.90 11.61
C HIS A 586 -8.96 11.29 12.21
N SER A 587 -8.90 12.35 11.39
CA SER A 587 -8.76 13.72 11.89
C SER A 587 -9.90 14.10 12.85
N LEU A 588 -11.12 13.67 12.56
CA LEU A 588 -12.27 13.89 13.44
C LEU A 588 -12.14 13.11 14.75
N LYS A 589 -11.64 11.87 14.72
CA LYS A 589 -11.34 11.08 15.93
C LYS A 589 -10.32 11.79 16.82
N THR A 590 -9.26 12.34 16.24
CA THR A 590 -8.26 13.13 16.97
C THR A 590 -8.89 14.35 17.62
N LEU A 591 -9.62 15.17 16.86
CA LEU A 591 -10.32 16.36 17.38
C LEU A 591 -11.31 16.02 18.50
N VAL A 592 -12.03 14.90 18.39
CA VAL A 592 -12.96 14.44 19.43
C VAL A 592 -12.19 13.98 20.68
N SER A 593 -11.06 13.28 20.51
CA SER A 593 -10.25 12.80 21.64
C SER A 593 -9.65 13.94 22.47
N GLU A 594 -9.36 15.08 21.86
CA GLU A 594 -8.85 16.28 22.54
C GLU A 594 -9.93 16.98 23.38
N VAL A 595 -11.20 16.88 22.96
CA VAL A 595 -12.33 17.58 23.60
C VAL A 595 -13.09 16.69 24.58
N TYR A 596 -13.13 15.38 24.35
CA TYR A 596 -13.91 14.43 25.15
C TYR A 596 -13.01 13.41 25.84
N ASP A 597 -12.68 13.68 27.11
CA ASP A 597 -11.81 12.83 27.97
C ASP A 597 -12.23 11.34 28.08
N GLU A 598 -13.52 11.05 27.82
CA GLU A 598 -14.09 9.70 27.88
C GLU A 598 -14.04 8.95 26.53
N TYR A 599 -13.77 9.65 25.42
CA TYR A 599 -13.60 9.05 24.09
C TYR A 599 -12.24 8.31 24.05
N GLY A 600 -12.18 7.08 23.52
CA GLY A 600 -10.93 6.30 23.49
C GLY A 600 -10.68 5.35 24.68
N ARG A 601 -11.56 5.27 25.69
CA ARG A 601 -11.28 4.55 26.97
C ARG A 601 -12.05 3.23 27.17
N GLY A 602 -12.68 2.68 26.13
CA GLY A 602 -13.54 1.49 26.21
C GLY A 602 -12.95 0.20 25.58
N PRO A 603 -13.31 -1.00 26.08
CA PRO A 603 -12.88 -2.30 25.51
C PRO A 603 -13.61 -2.69 24.20
N HIS A 604 -14.36 -1.77 23.59
CA HIS A 604 -15.23 -2.01 22.42
C HIS A 604 -14.93 -1.07 21.24
N GLU A 605 -13.75 -0.45 21.19
CA GLU A 605 -13.34 0.29 20.00
C GLU A 605 -12.81 -0.68 18.95
N GLU A 606 -13.73 -1.25 18.17
CA GLU A 606 -13.36 -1.71 16.83
C GLU A 606 -12.98 -0.44 16.04
N ARG A 607 -11.68 -0.22 15.88
CA ARG A 607 -11.03 0.90 15.17
C ARG A 607 -11.64 1.21 13.78
N LEU A 608 -12.32 0.22 13.21
CA LEU A 608 -13.00 0.25 11.93
C LEU A 608 -14.30 1.06 11.94
N ASP A 609 -14.97 1.21 13.09
CA ASP A 609 -16.21 1.98 13.17
C ASP A 609 -15.91 3.46 12.91
N PRO A 610 -16.43 4.03 11.82
CA PRO A 610 -16.18 5.42 11.48
C PRO A 610 -17.04 6.33 12.36
N LEU A 611 -16.45 7.42 12.88
CA LEU A 611 -17.20 8.54 13.43
C LEU A 611 -18.03 9.22 12.34
N LEU A 612 -17.46 9.36 11.14
CA LEU A 612 -18.13 9.91 9.98
C LEU A 612 -18.46 8.76 9.01
N THR A 613 -19.70 8.32 8.96
CA THR A 613 -20.06 7.24 8.03
C THR A 613 -19.89 7.68 6.57
N LEU A 614 -19.74 6.72 5.65
CA LEU A 614 -19.67 7.03 4.22
C LEU A 614 -20.92 7.78 3.72
N ALA A 615 -22.08 7.54 4.34
CA ALA A 615 -23.32 8.26 4.05
C ALA A 615 -23.26 9.72 4.50
N ASP A 616 -22.66 10.00 5.66
CA ASP A 616 -22.50 11.36 6.18
C ASP A 616 -21.46 12.15 5.36
N LEU A 617 -20.36 11.50 4.97
CA LEU A 617 -19.41 12.07 4.01
C LEU A 617 -20.13 12.45 2.72
N HIS A 618 -20.92 11.53 2.15
CA HIS A 618 -21.67 11.79 0.93
C HIS A 618 -22.61 13.00 1.08
N MET A 619 -23.41 13.03 2.15
CA MET A 619 -24.34 14.13 2.40
C MET A 619 -23.63 15.47 2.58
N THR A 620 -22.51 15.48 3.30
CA THR A 620 -21.70 16.69 3.54
C THR A 620 -21.08 17.19 2.24
N VAL A 621 -20.43 16.31 1.48
CA VAL A 621 -19.80 16.66 0.19
C VAL A 621 -20.84 17.20 -0.80
N VAL A 622 -22.01 16.55 -0.91
CA VAL A 622 -23.08 17.02 -1.79
C VAL A 622 -23.64 18.35 -1.33
N ALA A 623 -23.81 18.57 -0.01
CA ALA A 623 -24.22 19.86 0.51
C ALA A 623 -23.21 20.97 0.14
N LEU A 624 -21.92 20.73 0.33
CA LEU A 624 -20.86 21.67 -0.04
C LEU A 624 -20.84 22.00 -1.53
N MET A 625 -21.16 21.02 -2.40
CA MET A 625 -21.23 21.24 -3.85
C MET A 625 -22.48 21.97 -4.32
N LEU A 626 -23.61 21.85 -3.61
CA LEU A 626 -24.90 22.44 -4.01
C LEU A 626 -25.14 23.82 -3.40
N LEU A 627 -24.43 24.17 -2.32
CA LEU A 627 -24.52 25.48 -1.70
C LEU A 627 -23.68 26.50 -2.48
N PRO A 628 -24.18 27.73 -2.69
CA PRO A 628 -23.39 28.81 -3.28
C PRO A 628 -22.16 29.12 -2.42
N ASP A 629 -21.06 29.53 -3.06
CA ASP A 629 -19.86 30.00 -2.37
C ASP A 629 -20.24 31.06 -1.30
N GLY A 630 -19.86 30.79 -0.04
CA GLY A 630 -20.17 31.67 1.11
C GLY A 630 -21.49 31.42 1.83
N VAL A 631 -22.23 30.35 1.51
CA VAL A 631 -23.38 29.89 2.30
C VAL A 631 -22.95 28.73 3.19
N ASP A 632 -23.01 28.92 4.51
CA ASP A 632 -22.82 27.82 5.45
C ASP A 632 -24.02 26.86 5.36
N PRO A 633 -23.77 25.54 5.23
CA PRO A 633 -24.82 24.56 5.41
C PRO A 633 -25.37 24.66 6.84
N PRO A 634 -26.66 24.39 7.07
CA PRO A 634 -27.31 24.58 8.37
C PRO A 634 -27.01 23.44 9.37
N PHE A 635 -25.84 22.80 9.29
CA PHE A 635 -25.48 21.66 10.14
C PHE A 635 -25.35 22.08 11.62
#